data_AF-A0A958J0I5-F1
#
_entry.id   AF-A0A958J0I5-F1
#
_cell.length_a   1.000
_cell.length_b   1.000
_cell.length_c   1.000
_cell.angle_alpha   90.00
_cell.angle_beta   90.00
_cell.angle_gamma   90.00
#
_symmetry.space_group_name_H-M   'P 1'
#
loop_
_entity.id
_entity.type
_entity.pdbx_description
1 polymer ?
#
loop_
_entity_poly.entity_id
_entity_poly.type
_entity_poly.pdbx_seq_one_letter_code
_entity_poly.pdbx_strand_id
1 'polypeptide(L)'
;MENLTLLLQEHHNSIIAEAMHAINRTHLKHYEAEGLEKTQQRLKKLYDLTLQSVIEKNLVSLVSFVETIAKERYSRGYDLYEVQTAFNVLEIAIWNNILKHLQPVEYAEALGLISTILGVGKDTLARTYVSLVSNKNTPFVDYKALFEGCVDDWH
;
A
#
# COMPACT_ATOMS: atom_id res chain seq x y z
N MET A 1 17.32 15.62 -6.59
CA MET A 1 16.78 15.11 -5.29
C MET A 1 16.33 16.21 -4.30
N GLU A 2 17.13 17.24 -4.04
CA GLU A 2 16.78 18.31 -3.09
C GLU A 2 15.46 19.01 -3.45
N ASN A 3 15.28 19.36 -4.74
CA ASN A 3 14.05 19.97 -5.24
C ASN A 3 12.80 19.09 -5.07
N LEU A 4 12.92 17.76 -5.24
CA LEU A 4 11.80 16.85 -4.97
C LEU A 4 11.45 16.83 -3.48
N THR A 5 12.46 16.83 -2.61
CA THR A 5 12.25 16.83 -1.16
C THR A 5 11.56 18.13 -0.72
N LEU A 6 12.05 19.28 -1.20
CA LEU A 6 11.44 20.59 -0.95
C LEU A 6 9.99 20.63 -1.46
N LEU A 7 9.74 20.21 -2.70
CA LEU A 7 8.39 20.14 -3.25
C LEU A 7 7.45 19.32 -2.36
N LEU A 8 7.87 18.13 -1.94
CA LEU A 8 7.04 17.27 -1.09
C LEU A 8 6.79 17.90 0.30
N GLN A 9 7.77 18.62 0.85
CA GLN A 9 7.60 19.32 2.12
C GLN A 9 6.65 20.51 1.98
N GLU A 10 6.83 21.35 0.96
CA GLU A 10 6.05 22.57 0.73
C GLU A 10 4.60 22.27 0.30
N HIS A 11 4.42 21.28 -0.56
CA HIS A 11 3.12 20.90 -1.13
C HIS A 11 2.46 19.73 -0.41
N HIS A 12 2.92 19.37 0.80
CA HIS A 12 2.34 18.28 1.60
C HIS A 12 0.81 18.38 1.70
N ASN A 13 0.29 19.54 2.11
CA ASN A 13 -1.15 19.71 2.35
C ASN A 13 -1.98 19.67 1.07
N SER A 14 -1.48 20.25 -0.03
CA SER A 14 -2.17 20.22 -1.32
C SER A 14 -2.19 18.81 -1.90
N ILE A 15 -1.08 18.06 -1.81
CA ILE A 15 -1.02 16.67 -2.28
C ILE A 15 -2.00 15.79 -1.51
N ILE A 16 -2.04 15.90 -0.18
CA ILE A 16 -3.01 15.15 0.63
C ILE A 16 -4.45 15.53 0.30
N ALA A 17 -4.74 16.82 0.09
CA ALA A 17 -6.07 17.25 -0.32
C ALA A 17 -6.47 16.69 -1.69
N GLU A 18 -5.58 16.74 -2.69
CA GLU A 18 -5.81 16.16 -4.02
C GLU A 18 -6.09 14.65 -3.93
N ALA A 19 -5.28 13.92 -3.16
CA ALA A 19 -5.45 12.48 -2.98
C ALA A 19 -6.75 12.13 -2.21
N MET A 20 -7.12 12.92 -1.20
CA MET A 20 -8.40 12.78 -0.48
C MET A 20 -9.60 13.00 -1.41
N HIS A 21 -9.55 14.03 -2.26
CA HIS A 21 -10.58 14.27 -3.27
C HIS A 21 -10.71 13.09 -4.24
N ALA A 22 -9.59 12.48 -4.64
CA ALA A 22 -9.61 11.30 -5.51
C ALA A 22 -10.21 10.08 -4.80
N ILE A 23 -9.84 9.78 -3.54
CA ILE A 23 -10.46 8.68 -2.76
C ILE A 23 -11.96 8.89 -2.58
N ASN A 24 -12.40 10.12 -2.27
CA ASN A 24 -13.83 10.36 -2.06
C ASN A 24 -14.67 10.12 -3.32
N ARG A 25 -14.06 10.21 -4.51
CA ARG A 25 -14.73 9.96 -5.80
C ARG A 25 -14.77 8.48 -6.19
N THR A 26 -13.98 7.62 -5.56
CA THR A 26 -13.95 6.18 -5.89
C THR A 26 -15.00 5.37 -5.15
N HIS A 27 -15.71 5.96 -4.17
CA HIS A 27 -16.82 5.34 -3.44
C HIS A 27 -16.48 3.95 -2.88
N LEU A 28 -15.30 3.83 -2.27
CA LEU A 28 -14.85 2.57 -1.66
C LEU A 28 -15.62 2.32 -0.37
N LYS A 29 -16.40 1.24 -0.37
CA LYS A 29 -17.33 0.85 0.71
C LYS A 29 -16.71 0.99 2.10
N HIS A 30 -15.52 0.44 2.33
CA HIS A 30 -14.95 0.43 3.67
C HIS A 30 -14.26 1.76 4.04
N TYR A 31 -13.84 2.57 3.07
CA TYR A 31 -13.31 3.91 3.34
C TYR A 31 -14.43 4.91 3.65
N GLU A 32 -15.58 4.79 2.97
CA GLU A 32 -16.78 5.57 3.31
C GLU A 32 -17.27 5.22 4.72
N ALA A 33 -17.33 3.93 5.06
CA ALA A 33 -17.75 3.47 6.38
C ALA A 33 -16.80 3.91 7.50
N GLU A 34 -15.49 4.02 7.21
CA GLU A 34 -14.49 4.41 8.19
C GLU A 34 -14.42 5.93 8.42
N GLY A 35 -14.87 6.71 7.44
CA GLY A 35 -14.96 8.16 7.50
C GLY A 35 -13.72 8.89 6.99
N LEU A 36 -13.93 10.15 6.60
CA LEU A 36 -12.94 10.99 5.93
C LEU A 36 -11.72 11.30 6.82
N GLU A 37 -11.93 11.56 8.10
CA GLU A 37 -10.84 11.94 9.02
C GLU A 37 -9.82 10.81 9.20
N LYS A 38 -10.29 9.59 9.45
CA LYS A 38 -9.41 8.41 9.59
C LYS A 38 -8.71 8.06 8.28
N THR A 39 -9.42 8.24 7.16
CA THR A 39 -8.83 8.07 5.83
C THR A 39 -7.70 9.06 5.60
N GLN A 40 -7.92 10.34 5.93
CA GLN A 40 -6.93 11.40 5.81
C GLN A 40 -5.70 11.15 6.68
N GLN A 41 -5.88 10.75 7.94
CA GLN A 41 -4.78 10.43 8.85
C GLN A 41 -3.89 9.30 8.30
N ARG A 42 -4.49 8.25 7.75
CA ARG A 42 -3.74 7.15 7.15
C ARG A 42 -3.04 7.54 5.86
N LEU A 43 -3.71 8.31 5.00
CA LEU A 43 -3.11 8.81 3.76
C LEU A 43 -1.91 9.72 4.06
N LYS A 44 -2.05 10.58 5.07
CA LYS A 44 -0.95 11.39 5.60
C LYS A 44 0.20 10.51 6.09
N LYS A 45 -0.09 9.45 6.85
CA LYS A 45 0.96 8.54 7.33
C LYS A 45 1.71 7.84 6.19
N LEU A 46 1.00 7.39 5.16
CA LEU A 46 1.62 6.80 3.96
C LEU A 46 2.49 7.82 3.23
N TYR A 47 2.02 9.06 3.11
CA TYR A 47 2.79 10.16 2.53
C TYR A 47 4.05 10.48 3.33
N ASP A 48 3.93 10.64 4.64
CA ASP A 48 5.05 10.93 5.54
C ASP A 48 6.15 9.85 5.40
N LEU A 49 5.77 8.57 5.31
CA LEU A 49 6.69 7.46 5.09
C LEU A 49 7.31 7.47 3.68
N THR A 50 6.55 7.87 2.67
CA THR A 50 7.06 8.03 1.30
C THR A 50 8.11 9.14 1.25
N LEU A 51 7.83 10.29 1.86
CA LEU A 51 8.78 11.40 1.99
C LEU A 51 10.03 10.98 2.78
N GLN A 52 9.86 10.28 3.90
CA GLN A 52 10.98 9.72 4.67
C GLN A 52 11.85 8.81 3.79
N SER A 53 11.24 7.92 3.00
CA SER A 53 11.97 7.04 2.08
C SER A 53 12.72 7.80 0.97
N VAL A 54 12.19 8.94 0.51
CA VAL A 54 12.89 9.83 -0.44
C VAL A 54 14.14 10.42 0.22
N ILE A 55 14.01 10.93 1.44
CA ILE A 55 15.08 11.60 2.19
C ILE A 55 16.18 10.62 2.61
N GLU A 56 15.78 9.53 3.27
CA GLU A 56 16.71 8.59 3.91
C GLU A 56 17.22 7.51 2.97
N LYS A 57 16.65 7.40 1.75
CA LYS A 57 16.92 6.31 0.79
C LYS A 57 16.72 4.92 1.42
N ASN A 58 15.74 4.83 2.30
CA ASN A 58 15.45 3.63 3.08
C ASN A 58 13.95 3.30 3.03
N LEU A 59 13.63 2.04 2.73
CA LEU A 59 12.25 1.55 2.58
C LEU A 59 11.75 0.73 3.77
N VAL A 60 12.58 0.46 4.77
CA VAL A 60 12.27 -0.45 5.90
C VAL A 60 11.01 -0.01 6.64
N SER A 61 10.92 1.27 7.00
CA SER A 61 9.76 1.83 7.70
C SER A 61 8.49 1.77 6.86
N LEU A 62 8.59 2.03 5.56
CA LEU A 62 7.46 1.94 4.64
C LEU A 62 6.97 0.49 4.54
N VAL A 63 7.87 -0.46 4.26
CA VAL A 63 7.53 -1.88 4.13
C VAL A 63 6.86 -2.40 5.40
N SER A 64 7.44 -2.14 6.57
CA SER A 64 6.87 -2.57 7.86
C SER A 64 5.48 -1.99 8.12
N PHE A 65 5.27 -0.71 7.79
CA PHE A 65 3.97 -0.07 7.88
C PHE A 65 2.95 -0.74 6.94
N VAL A 66 3.34 -1.00 5.69
CA VAL A 66 2.45 -1.61 4.70
C VAL A 66 2.06 -3.03 5.09
N GLU A 67 2.98 -3.85 5.59
CA GLU A 67 2.65 -5.19 6.11
C GLU A 67 1.64 -5.14 7.25
N THR A 68 1.81 -4.17 8.16
CA THR A 68 0.91 -3.95 9.30
C THR A 68 -0.50 -3.57 8.82
N ILE A 69 -0.59 -2.59 7.93
CA ILE A 69 -1.85 -2.15 7.33
C ILE A 69 -2.50 -3.29 6.55
N ALA A 70 -1.74 -4.05 5.77
CA ALA A 70 -2.27 -5.16 4.99
C ALA A 70 -2.96 -6.20 5.88
N LYS A 71 -2.32 -6.59 7.00
CA LYS A 71 -2.90 -7.52 7.98
C LYS A 71 -4.15 -6.93 8.65
N GLU A 72 -4.09 -5.67 9.09
CA GLU A 72 -5.23 -4.98 9.71
C GLU A 72 -6.44 -4.96 8.76
N ARG A 73 -6.22 -4.52 7.52
CA ARG A 73 -7.26 -4.34 6.51
C ARG A 73 -7.86 -5.67 6.07
N TYR A 74 -7.04 -6.68 5.83
CA TYR A 74 -7.51 -8.02 5.53
C TYR A 74 -8.38 -8.59 6.66
N SER A 75 -7.97 -8.44 7.92
CA SER A 75 -8.75 -8.91 9.07
C SER A 75 -10.11 -8.22 9.22
N ARG A 76 -10.25 -7.01 8.67
CA ARG A 76 -11.48 -6.22 8.66
C ARG A 76 -12.29 -6.38 7.37
N GLY A 77 -11.88 -7.26 6.46
CA GLY A 77 -12.60 -7.56 5.23
C GLY A 77 -12.43 -6.54 4.10
N TYR A 78 -11.42 -5.67 4.15
CA TYR A 78 -11.09 -4.79 3.03
C TYR A 78 -10.55 -5.61 1.87
N ASP A 79 -11.06 -5.36 0.68
CA ASP A 79 -10.53 -5.96 -0.53
C ASP A 79 -9.17 -5.33 -0.89
N LEU A 80 -8.30 -6.13 -1.51
CA LEU A 80 -6.96 -5.66 -1.92
C LEU A 80 -7.04 -4.40 -2.80
N TYR A 81 -8.01 -4.34 -3.72
CA TYR A 81 -8.16 -3.19 -4.62
C TYR A 81 -8.52 -1.90 -3.86
N GLU A 82 -9.29 -1.97 -2.77
CA GLU A 82 -9.62 -0.79 -1.96
C GLU A 82 -8.35 -0.22 -1.32
N VAL A 83 -7.50 -1.09 -0.77
CA VAL A 83 -6.25 -0.64 -0.13
C VAL A 83 -5.25 -0.16 -1.17
N GLN A 84 -5.10 -0.84 -2.31
CA GLN A 84 -4.24 -0.39 -3.42
C GLN A 84 -4.68 0.95 -3.99
N THR A 85 -5.99 1.23 -4.01
CA THR A 85 -6.50 2.52 -4.49
C THR A 85 -5.94 3.70 -3.70
N ALA A 86 -5.75 3.55 -2.38
CA ALA A 86 -5.13 4.58 -1.54
C ALA A 86 -3.66 4.87 -1.91
N PHE A 87 -2.92 3.88 -2.43
CA PHE A 87 -1.57 4.10 -2.97
C PHE A 87 -1.62 4.82 -4.31
N ASN A 88 -2.51 4.36 -5.21
CA ASN A 88 -2.61 4.91 -6.57
C ASN A 88 -3.02 6.39 -6.57
N VAL A 89 -4.01 6.76 -5.77
CA VAL A 89 -4.44 8.17 -5.65
C VAL A 89 -3.36 9.07 -5.08
N LEU A 90 -2.54 8.56 -4.15
CA LEU A 90 -1.42 9.31 -3.58
C LEU A 90 -0.30 9.49 -4.62
N GLU A 91 0.03 8.42 -5.33
CA GLU A 91 1.03 8.42 -6.41
C GLU A 91 0.67 9.43 -7.49
N ILE A 92 -0.59 9.42 -7.95
CA ILE A 92 -1.09 10.36 -8.95
C ILE A 92 -1.03 11.81 -8.43
N ALA A 93 -1.43 12.06 -7.18
CA ALA A 93 -1.37 13.40 -6.59
C ALA A 93 0.08 13.93 -6.51
N ILE A 94 1.04 13.06 -6.16
CA ILE A 94 2.47 13.40 -6.15
C ILE A 94 2.97 13.69 -7.57
N TRP A 95 2.66 12.83 -8.54
CA TRP A 95 3.06 13.04 -9.94
C TRP A 95 2.51 14.35 -10.51
N ASN A 96 1.25 14.66 -10.25
CA ASN A 96 0.65 15.92 -10.66
C ASN A 96 1.42 17.12 -10.09
N ASN A 97 1.83 17.06 -8.83
CA ASN A 97 2.60 18.15 -8.22
C ASN A 97 4.03 18.21 -8.78
N ILE A 98 4.68 17.08 -9.04
CA ILE A 98 5.97 17.02 -9.75
C ILE A 98 5.89 17.73 -11.11
N LEU A 99 4.89 17.38 -11.93
CA LEU A 99 4.72 17.94 -13.27
C LEU A 99 4.30 19.41 -13.27
N LYS A 100 3.70 19.91 -12.18
CA LYS A 100 3.32 21.32 -12.02
C LYS A 100 4.49 22.21 -11.58
N HIS A 101 5.41 21.67 -10.78
CA HIS A 101 6.36 22.49 -10.02
C HIS A 101 7.84 22.23 -10.33
N LEU A 102 8.22 21.06 -10.86
CA LEU A 102 9.61 20.77 -11.24
C LEU A 102 9.88 21.10 -12.72
N GLN A 103 11.16 21.19 -13.05
CA GLN A 103 11.57 21.37 -14.45
C GLN A 103 11.58 20.02 -15.20
N PRO A 104 11.32 19.99 -16.52
CA PRO A 104 11.29 18.76 -17.29
C PRO A 104 12.54 17.88 -17.19
N VAL A 105 13.71 18.48 -16.99
CA VAL A 105 14.99 17.78 -16.81
C VAL A 105 15.00 16.89 -15.55
N GLU A 106 14.15 17.19 -14.56
CA GLU A 106 14.07 16.48 -13.28
C GLU A 106 13.01 15.37 -13.30
N TYR A 107 12.12 15.32 -14.30
CA TYR A 107 10.96 14.43 -14.31
C TYR A 107 11.35 12.95 -14.25
N ALA A 108 12.33 12.54 -15.04
CA ALA A 108 12.74 11.13 -15.11
C ALA A 108 13.19 10.61 -13.74
N GLU A 109 14.00 11.40 -13.02
CA GLU A 109 14.48 11.02 -11.68
C GLU A 109 13.34 11.08 -10.65
N ALA A 110 12.57 12.18 -10.63
CA ALA A 110 11.54 12.40 -9.61
C ALA A 110 10.38 11.40 -9.73
N LEU A 111 9.84 11.22 -10.93
CA LEU A 111 8.77 10.25 -11.19
C LEU A 111 9.26 8.82 -10.98
N GLY A 112 10.46 8.50 -11.45
CA GLY A 112 11.05 7.17 -11.30
C GLY A 112 11.23 6.77 -9.83
N LEU A 113 11.72 7.70 -8.99
CA LEU A 113 11.88 7.45 -7.57
C LEU A 113 10.55 7.22 -6.86
N ILE A 114 9.56 8.10 -7.07
CA ILE A 114 8.24 7.95 -6.45
C ILE A 114 7.56 6.64 -6.88
N SER A 115 7.62 6.32 -8.17
CA SER A 115 7.07 5.08 -8.71
C SER A 115 7.72 3.85 -8.07
N THR A 116 9.03 3.91 -7.82
CA THR A 116 9.77 2.81 -7.18
C THR A 116 9.34 2.64 -5.72
N ILE A 117 9.31 3.73 -4.95
CA ILE A 117 8.96 3.69 -3.53
C ILE A 117 7.52 3.18 -3.33
N LEU A 118 6.54 3.78 -4.02
CA LEU A 118 5.14 3.36 -3.92
C LEU A 118 4.89 2.02 -4.59
N GLY A 119 5.66 1.67 -5.63
CA GLY A 119 5.68 0.34 -6.25
C GLY A 119 6.04 -0.75 -5.25
N VAL A 120 7.13 -0.57 -4.50
CA VAL A 120 7.52 -1.50 -3.42
C VAL A 120 6.44 -1.61 -2.35
N GLY A 121 5.77 -0.51 -2.00
CA GLY A 121 4.62 -0.52 -1.10
C GLY A 121 3.47 -1.38 -1.64
N LYS A 122 3.02 -1.13 -2.89
CA LYS A 122 1.93 -1.89 -3.53
C LYS A 122 2.25 -3.38 -3.66
N ASP A 123 3.49 -3.71 -4.01
CA ASP A 123 3.98 -5.08 -4.13
C ASP A 123 4.05 -5.81 -2.77
N THR A 124 4.52 -5.12 -1.72
CA THR A 124 4.47 -5.62 -0.33
C THR A 124 3.03 -5.89 0.13
N LEU A 125 2.12 -4.96 -0.15
CA LEU A 125 0.70 -5.10 0.14
C LEU A 125 0.12 -6.34 -0.55
N ALA A 126 0.35 -6.50 -1.85
CA ALA A 126 -0.14 -7.63 -2.64
C ALA A 126 0.38 -8.97 -2.12
N ARG A 127 1.69 -9.10 -1.89
CA ARG A 127 2.29 -10.33 -1.33
C ARG A 127 1.74 -10.68 0.04
N THR A 128 1.53 -9.67 0.90
CA THR A 128 0.98 -9.89 2.24
C THR A 128 -0.45 -10.43 2.15
N TYR A 129 -1.30 -9.85 1.30
CA TYR A 129 -2.65 -10.35 1.04
C TYR A 129 -2.65 -11.78 0.52
N VAL A 130 -1.81 -12.10 -0.47
CA VAL A 130 -1.69 -13.46 -1.01
C VAL A 130 -1.28 -14.45 0.09
N SER A 131 -0.30 -14.10 0.91
CA SER A 131 0.12 -14.94 2.04
C SER A 131 -1.02 -15.21 3.04
N LEU A 132 -1.80 -14.17 3.38
CA LEU A 132 -2.94 -14.29 4.30
C LEU A 132 -4.06 -15.17 3.74
N VAL A 133 -4.32 -15.12 2.43
CA VAL A 133 -5.29 -16.00 1.76
C VAL A 133 -4.79 -17.43 1.74
N SER A 134 -3.53 -17.66 1.35
CA SER A 134 -2.95 -19.01 1.28
C SER A 134 -2.93 -19.71 2.64
N ASN A 135 -2.56 -18.98 3.71
CA ASN A 135 -2.56 -19.53 5.07
C ASN A 135 -3.98 -19.86 5.59
N LYS A 136 -5.00 -19.11 5.17
CA LYS A 136 -6.41 -19.38 5.53
C LYS A 136 -6.98 -20.59 4.78
N ASN A 137 -6.50 -20.83 3.57
CA ASN A 137 -6.98 -21.89 2.68
C ASN A 137 -6.17 -23.19 2.79
N THR A 138 -5.17 -23.27 3.68
CA THR A 138 -4.44 -24.53 3.89
C THR A 138 -5.35 -25.47 4.66
N PRO A 139 -5.89 -26.55 4.06
CA PRO A 139 -6.53 -27.59 4.86
C PRO A 139 -5.43 -28.13 5.77
N PHE A 140 -5.70 -28.26 7.06
CA PHE A 140 -4.87 -29.08 7.93
C PHE A 140 -4.97 -30.51 7.39
N VAL A 141 -4.06 -30.89 6.48
CA VAL A 141 -3.93 -32.28 6.07
C VAL A 141 -3.33 -32.97 7.28
N ASP A 142 -4.16 -33.70 8.01
CA ASP A 142 -3.67 -34.63 9.01
C ASP A 142 -2.97 -35.77 8.27
N TYR A 143 -1.68 -35.60 8.02
CA TYR A 143 -0.85 -36.60 7.37
C TYR A 143 -0.86 -37.92 8.15
N LYS A 144 -1.15 -37.89 9.45
CA LYS A 144 -1.22 -39.08 10.29
C LYS A 144 -2.42 -39.94 9.92
N ALA A 145 -3.60 -39.33 9.72
CA ALA A 145 -4.79 -40.01 9.22
C ALA A 145 -4.59 -40.60 7.80
N LEU A 146 -3.71 -40.01 7.00
CA LEU A 146 -3.36 -40.46 5.65
C LEU A 146 -2.47 -41.72 5.65
N PHE A 147 -1.67 -41.92 6.70
CA PHE A 147 -0.80 -43.10 6.86
C PHE A 147 -1.39 -44.20 7.77
N GLU A 148 -2.43 -43.89 8.54
CA GLU A 148 -3.08 -44.86 9.44
C GLU A 148 -4.17 -45.73 8.76
N GLY A 149 -4.51 -45.45 7.49
CA GLY A 149 -5.56 -46.15 6.74
C GLY A 149 -5.11 -46.76 5.42
N CYS A 150 -4.24 -47.77 5.45
CA CYS A 150 -4.11 -48.76 4.37
C CYS A 150 -3.57 -50.07 4.94
N VAL A 151 -4.43 -50.80 5.65
CA VAL A 151 -4.24 -52.23 5.91
C VAL A 151 -5.57 -52.89 5.54
N ASP A 152 -5.78 -53.11 4.25
CA ASP A 152 -6.78 -54.06 3.78
C ASP A 152 -6.19 -55.46 3.97
N ASP A 153 -6.54 -56.08 5.10
CA ASP A 153 -6.44 -57.52 5.31
C ASP A 153 -7.36 -58.24 4.31
N TRP A 154 -6.79 -59.13 3.50
CA TRP A 154 -7.55 -60.18 2.82
C TRP A 154 -6.96 -61.55 3.19
N HIS A 155 -7.72 -62.26 4.00
CA HIS A 155 -7.68 -63.72 4.17
C HIS A 155 -8.15 -64.43 2.90
#